data_AF-A0A8S2ZJK4-F1
#
_entry.id   AF-A0A8S2ZJK4-F1
#
_cell.length_a   1.000
_cell.length_b   1.000
_cell.length_c   1.000
_cell.angle_alpha   90.00
_cell.angle_beta   90.00
_cell.angle_gamma   90.00
#
_symmetry.space_group_name_H-M   'P 1'
#
loop_
_entity.id
_entity.type
_entity.pdbx_description
1 polymer ?
#
loop_
_entity_poly.entity_id
_entity_poly.type
_entity_poly.pdbx_seq_one_letter_code
_entity_poly.pdbx_strand_id
1 'polypeptide(L)'
;IHKDYPEVRNSYGEWICPSCRQRWHGAVSRIEEESSSENDDDDKDEYVPPPAEQSEEQEDVRNEKRESLKKFLRLSGFKKTLWSTPNYRNLSRHARKNYLSHCRAVIKSVFSFLAPNDTDTVICDLFHSANDPANCVLDDKFISIMEGVAEAYNNAENWTIRREILSVVATKINYQLLQSFIPG
;
A
#
# COMPACT_ATOMS: atom_id res chain seq x y z
N ILE A 1 14.73 -51.19 5.26
CA ILE A 1 15.96 -50.70 5.94
C ILE A 1 16.64 -49.80 4.90
N HIS A 2 16.37 -48.51 4.80
CA HIS A 2 16.58 -47.46 5.79
C HIS A 2 15.32 -46.65 6.11
N LYS A 3 15.02 -46.59 7.41
CA LYS A 3 14.16 -45.62 8.06
C LYS A 3 15.11 -44.53 8.57
N ASP A 4 15.33 -43.47 7.82
CA ASP A 4 16.05 -42.29 8.32
C ASP A 4 15.45 -41.06 7.62
N TYR A 5 14.59 -40.35 8.35
CA TYR A 5 13.93 -39.12 7.92
C TYR A 5 14.91 -37.95 8.01
N PRO A 6 14.90 -36.98 7.07
CA PRO A 6 15.77 -35.82 7.19
C PRO A 6 15.20 -34.77 8.16
N GLU A 7 15.97 -34.51 9.23
CA GLU A 7 15.72 -33.57 10.32
C GLU A 7 15.94 -32.09 9.95
N VAL A 8 15.44 -31.64 8.80
CA VAL A 8 15.60 -30.24 8.39
C VAL A 8 14.25 -29.57 8.24
N ARG A 9 13.92 -28.73 9.22
CA ARG A 9 12.80 -27.79 9.15
C ARG A 9 13.26 -26.46 8.57
N ASN A 10 12.42 -25.87 7.71
CA ASN A 10 12.64 -24.48 7.29
C ASN A 10 12.27 -23.50 8.43
N SER A 11 12.54 -22.21 8.20
CA SER A 11 12.16 -21.12 9.11
C SER A 11 10.64 -20.98 9.36
N TYR A 12 9.82 -21.75 8.64
CA TYR A 12 8.36 -21.80 8.78
C TYR A 12 7.87 -23.09 9.45
N GLY A 13 8.78 -23.94 9.95
CA GLY A 13 8.45 -25.18 10.66
C GLY A 13 8.06 -26.36 9.77
N GLU A 14 8.14 -26.24 8.43
CA GLU A 14 7.80 -27.30 7.49
C GLU A 14 8.98 -28.25 7.25
N TRP A 15 8.67 -29.54 7.07
CA TRP A 15 9.66 -30.57 6.74
C TRP A 15 10.05 -30.50 5.27
N ILE A 16 11.35 -30.40 5.00
CA ILE A 16 11.89 -30.36 3.63
C ILE A 16 12.91 -31.48 3.45
N CYS A 17 12.78 -32.22 2.36
CA CYS A 17 13.81 -33.17 1.96
C CYS A 17 15.08 -32.42 1.48
N PRO A 18 16.26 -32.63 2.08
CA PRO A 18 17.48 -31.92 1.72
C PRO A 18 17.98 -32.27 0.32
N SER A 19 17.68 -33.47 -0.19
CA SER A 19 18.15 -33.92 -1.51
C SER A 19 17.31 -33.40 -2.68
N CYS A 20 16.00 -33.24 -2.51
CA CYS A 20 15.10 -32.83 -3.61
C CYS A 20 14.30 -31.54 -3.35
N ARG A 21 14.42 -30.94 -2.16
CA ARG A 21 13.70 -29.74 -1.71
C ARG A 21 12.16 -29.83 -1.79
N GLN A 22 11.60 -31.03 -1.95
CA GLN A 22 10.15 -31.22 -1.87
C GLN A 22 9.67 -31.00 -0.42
N ARG A 23 8.54 -30.31 -0.30
CA ARG A 23 7.86 -30.04 0.97
C ARG A 23 6.98 -31.22 1.33
N TRP A 24 7.04 -31.65 2.59
CA TRP A 24 6.19 -32.70 3.12
C TRP A 24 5.17 -32.08 4.09
N HIS A 25 3.89 -32.19 3.75
CA HIS A 25 2.81 -31.94 4.70
C HIS A 25 2.56 -33.24 5.46
N GLY A 26 3.35 -33.49 6.51
CA GLY A 26 3.06 -34.59 7.43
C GLY A 26 1.74 -34.32 8.14
N ALA A 27 0.80 -35.25 8.04
CA ALA A 27 -0.45 -35.21 8.79
C ALA A 27 -0.14 -35.12 10.29
N VAL A 28 -0.55 -34.02 10.92
CA VAL A 28 -0.49 -33.87 12.37
C VAL A 28 -1.55 -34.79 12.95
N SER A 29 -1.13 -35.97 13.41
CA SER A 29 -1.95 -36.82 14.27
C SER A 29 -2.20 -36.06 15.57
N ARG A 30 -3.47 -35.70 15.76
CA ARG A 30 -4.07 -35.18 16.99
C ARG A 30 -3.70 -36.11 18.14
N ILE A 31 -2.84 -35.64 19.03
CA ILE A 31 -2.64 -36.25 20.34
C ILE A 31 -3.76 -35.68 21.21
N GLU A 32 -4.73 -36.51 21.54
CA GLU A 32 -5.67 -36.28 22.64
C GLU A 32 -4.90 -36.53 23.92
N GLU A 33 -4.56 -35.46 24.64
CA GLU A 33 -4.11 -35.53 26.03
C GLU A 33 -5.30 -35.17 26.91
N GLU A 34 -5.95 -36.21 27.43
CA GLU A 34 -6.69 -36.14 28.68
C GLU A 34 -5.68 -35.92 29.81
N SER A 35 -5.83 -34.82 30.55
CA SER A 35 -5.25 -34.72 31.88
C SER A 35 -6.16 -33.88 32.78
N SER A 36 -6.79 -34.59 33.70
CA SER A 36 -7.54 -34.11 34.85
C SER A 36 -6.67 -33.26 35.77
N SER A 37 -7.20 -32.14 36.23
CA SER A 37 -6.96 -31.65 37.59
C SER A 37 -8.02 -30.63 37.97
N GLU A 38 -8.72 -30.94 39.05
CA GLU A 38 -9.49 -30.04 39.89
C GLU A 38 -8.66 -28.81 40.28
N ASN A 39 -9.28 -27.64 40.37
CA ASN A 39 -9.13 -26.68 41.48
C ASN A 39 -10.02 -25.44 41.26
N ASP A 40 -10.83 -25.21 42.30
CA ASP A 40 -11.10 -23.95 43.00
C ASP A 40 -11.86 -22.80 42.32
N ASP A 41 -13.01 -22.52 42.93
CA ASP A 41 -13.82 -21.31 42.88
C ASP A 41 -12.96 -20.05 43.10
N ASP A 42 -12.94 -19.16 42.11
CA ASP A 42 -12.62 -17.75 42.32
C ASP A 42 -13.38 -16.90 41.30
N ASP A 43 -14.34 -16.13 41.81
CA ASP A 43 -15.09 -15.10 41.10
C ASP A 43 -14.15 -14.18 40.32
N LYS A 44 -14.14 -14.33 38.99
CA LYS A 44 -13.64 -13.31 38.07
C LYS A 44 -14.71 -13.04 37.04
N ASP A 45 -15.27 -11.83 37.11
CA ASP A 45 -16.02 -11.22 36.03
C ASP A 45 -15.17 -11.24 34.76
N GLU A 46 -15.36 -12.30 33.97
CA GLU A 46 -14.77 -12.46 32.66
C GLU A 46 -15.39 -11.38 31.77
N TYR A 47 -14.67 -10.27 31.61
CA TYR A 47 -14.96 -9.28 30.59
C TYR A 47 -14.95 -10.00 29.24
N VAL A 48 -16.13 -10.38 28.74
CA VAL A 48 -16.34 -10.82 27.38
C VAL A 48 -16.26 -9.55 26.53
N PRO A 49 -15.17 -9.29 25.78
CA PRO A 49 -15.16 -8.18 24.85
C PRO A 49 -16.32 -8.39 23.86
N PRO A 50 -17.11 -7.35 23.58
CA PRO A 50 -18.19 -7.46 22.60
C PRO A 50 -17.61 -7.97 21.28
N PRO A 51 -18.31 -8.88 20.57
CA PRO A 51 -17.84 -9.40 19.30
C PRO A 51 -17.51 -8.23 18.38
N ALA A 52 -16.34 -8.30 17.75
CA ALA A 52 -15.87 -7.33 16.79
C ALA A 52 -16.74 -7.39 15.52
N GLU A 53 -17.98 -6.93 15.60
CA GLU A 53 -18.95 -6.94 14.50
C GLU A 53 -18.58 -5.94 13.38
N GLN A 54 -17.49 -5.20 13.52
CA GLN A 54 -17.05 -4.20 12.52
C GLN A 54 -16.12 -4.76 11.43
N SER A 55 -15.68 -6.03 11.50
CA SER A 55 -14.68 -6.57 10.57
C SER A 55 -15.23 -7.36 9.38
N GLU A 56 -16.35 -8.06 9.52
CA GLU A 56 -16.81 -9.01 8.49
C GLU A 56 -17.49 -8.30 7.31
N GLU A 57 -18.41 -7.37 7.58
CA GLU A 57 -19.09 -6.60 6.52
C GLU A 57 -18.11 -5.77 5.67
N GLN A 58 -17.04 -5.24 6.29
CA GLN A 58 -16.01 -4.48 5.57
C GLN A 58 -15.10 -5.37 4.72
N GLU A 59 -14.88 -6.63 5.10
CA GLU A 59 -14.14 -7.62 4.30
C GLU A 59 -14.92 -7.97 3.03
N ASP A 60 -16.23 -8.19 3.18
CA ASP A 60 -17.12 -8.61 2.09
C ASP A 60 -17.23 -7.54 1.01
N VAL A 61 -17.48 -6.28 1.39
CA VAL A 61 -17.53 -5.15 0.45
C VAL A 61 -16.20 -4.98 -0.31
N ARG A 62 -15.06 -5.22 0.34
CA ARG A 62 -13.74 -5.15 -0.31
C ARG A 62 -13.56 -6.30 -1.32
N ASN A 63 -14.04 -7.49 -1.00
CA ASN A 63 -14.00 -8.62 -1.91
C ASN A 63 -14.91 -8.43 -3.13
N GLU A 64 -16.11 -7.89 -2.95
CA GLU A 64 -17.00 -7.55 -4.07
C GLU A 64 -16.39 -6.54 -5.05
N LYS A 65 -15.77 -5.48 -4.51
CA LYS A 65 -15.04 -4.48 -5.33
C LYS A 65 -13.89 -5.12 -6.10
N ARG A 66 -13.16 -6.06 -5.47
CA ARG A 66 -12.07 -6.80 -6.12
C ARG A 66 -12.58 -7.70 -7.25
N GLU A 67 -13.68 -8.42 -7.04
CA GLU A 67 -14.27 -9.26 -8.08
C GLU A 67 -14.78 -8.42 -9.26
N SER A 68 -15.38 -7.26 -8.99
CA SER A 68 -15.78 -6.31 -10.02
C SER A 68 -14.59 -5.82 -10.86
N LEU A 69 -13.46 -5.48 -10.21
CA LEU A 69 -12.23 -5.11 -10.90
C LEU A 69 -11.67 -6.26 -11.75
N LYS A 70 -11.64 -7.49 -11.21
CA LYS A 70 -11.19 -8.68 -11.95
C LYS A 70 -12.07 -8.91 -13.17
N LYS A 71 -13.39 -8.74 -13.05
CA LYS A 71 -14.33 -8.86 -14.18
C LYS A 71 -14.03 -7.82 -15.26
N PHE A 72 -13.85 -6.55 -14.88
CA PHE A 72 -13.48 -5.48 -15.81
C PHE A 72 -12.18 -5.80 -16.56
N LEU A 73 -11.14 -6.22 -15.84
CA LEU A 73 -9.84 -6.52 -16.44
C LEU A 73 -9.88 -7.74 -17.37
N ARG A 74 -10.70 -8.74 -17.07
CA ARG A 74 -10.93 -9.87 -18.00
C ARG A 74 -11.56 -9.38 -19.31
N LEU A 75 -12.53 -8.47 -19.23
CA LEU A 75 -13.19 -7.89 -20.41
C LEU A 75 -12.24 -7.00 -21.22
N SER A 76 -11.32 -6.28 -20.57
CA SER A 76 -10.32 -5.45 -21.24
C SER A 76 -9.16 -6.26 -21.86
N GLY A 77 -9.22 -7.59 -21.84
CA GLY A 77 -8.20 -8.47 -22.43
C GLY A 77 -6.96 -8.67 -21.56
N PHE A 78 -7.01 -8.31 -20.27
CA PHE A 78 -5.91 -8.50 -19.35
C PHE A 78 -5.75 -9.99 -18.97
N LYS A 79 -4.64 -10.60 -19.40
CA LYS A 79 -4.41 -12.05 -19.26
C LYS A 79 -3.80 -12.48 -17.91
N LYS A 80 -3.31 -11.55 -17.10
CA LYS A 80 -2.58 -11.88 -15.87
C LYS A 80 -3.51 -11.94 -14.67
N THR A 81 -3.25 -12.88 -13.76
CA THR A 81 -3.97 -12.98 -12.49
C THR A 81 -3.60 -11.80 -11.59
N LEU A 82 -4.61 -11.10 -11.08
CA LEU A 82 -4.41 -10.07 -10.07
C LEU A 82 -4.02 -10.70 -8.73
N TRP A 83 -2.84 -10.34 -8.23
CA TRP A 83 -2.45 -10.65 -6.86
C TRP A 83 -2.65 -9.41 -5.99
N SER A 84 -3.49 -9.53 -4.96
CA SER A 84 -3.65 -8.50 -3.93
C SER A 84 -2.64 -8.75 -2.83
N THR A 85 -1.98 -7.69 -2.34
CA THR A 85 -1.08 -7.80 -1.19
C THR A 85 -1.56 -6.92 -0.05
N PRO A 86 -1.66 -7.45 1.19
CA PRO A 86 -2.12 -6.67 2.32
C PRO A 86 -1.12 -5.60 2.76
N ASN A 87 0.19 -5.80 2.53
CA ASN A 87 1.21 -4.84 2.92
C ASN A 87 2.34 -4.75 1.89
N TYR A 88 2.39 -3.63 1.15
CA TYR A 88 3.39 -3.37 0.11
C TYR A 88 4.82 -3.18 0.66
N ARG A 89 4.97 -2.64 1.87
CA ARG A 89 6.28 -2.29 2.45
C ARG A 89 7.08 -3.53 2.89
N ASN A 90 6.39 -4.59 3.27
CA ASN A 90 7.00 -5.82 3.79
C ASN A 90 7.38 -6.85 2.71
N LEU A 91 7.17 -6.55 1.41
CA LEU A 91 7.53 -7.47 0.34
C LEU A 91 9.04 -7.48 0.06
N SER A 92 9.52 -8.66 -0.32
CA SER A 92 10.87 -8.83 -0.86
C SER A 92 11.10 -7.94 -2.09
N ARG A 93 12.35 -7.58 -2.37
CA ARG A 93 12.71 -6.74 -3.54
C ARG A 93 12.17 -7.31 -4.86
N HIS A 94 12.23 -8.63 -5.02
CA HIS A 94 11.71 -9.33 -6.20
C HIS A 94 10.19 -9.25 -6.27
N ALA A 95 9.49 -9.46 -5.16
CA ALA A 95 8.04 -9.39 -5.13
C ALA A 95 7.51 -7.96 -5.34
N ARG A 96 8.19 -6.93 -4.82
CA ARG A 96 7.88 -5.52 -5.13
C ARG A 96 8.01 -5.20 -6.62
N LYS A 97 9.09 -5.64 -7.27
CA LYS A 97 9.27 -5.47 -8.72
C LYS A 97 8.15 -6.14 -9.53
N ASN A 98 7.79 -7.36 -9.14
CA ASN A 98 6.71 -8.10 -9.80
C ASN A 98 5.36 -7.42 -9.59
N TYR A 99 5.09 -6.91 -8.39
CA TYR A 99 3.88 -6.15 -8.07
C TYR A 99 3.80 -4.87 -8.92
N LEU A 100 4.87 -4.08 -8.98
CA LEU A 100 4.92 -2.88 -9.84
C LEU A 100 4.72 -3.21 -11.32
N SER A 101 5.29 -4.30 -11.80
CA SER A 101 5.08 -4.78 -13.17
C SER A 101 3.60 -5.12 -13.42
N HIS A 102 2.91 -5.71 -12.45
CA HIS A 102 1.46 -5.95 -12.54
C HIS A 102 0.66 -4.65 -12.53
N CYS A 103 0.93 -3.74 -11.59
CA CYS A 103 0.24 -2.44 -11.53
C CYS A 103 0.40 -1.65 -12.84
N ARG A 104 1.61 -1.61 -13.42
CA ARG A 104 1.83 -0.95 -14.72
C ARG A 104 0.98 -1.56 -15.82
N ALA A 105 0.88 -2.88 -15.86
CA ALA A 105 0.09 -3.57 -16.87
C ALA A 105 -1.41 -3.29 -16.69
N VAL A 106 -1.90 -3.22 -15.45
CA VAL A 106 -3.30 -2.86 -15.12
C VAL A 106 -3.59 -1.43 -15.56
N ILE A 107 -2.73 -0.47 -15.19
CA ILE A 107 -2.87 0.93 -15.60
C ILE A 107 -2.93 1.03 -17.12
N LYS A 108 -1.99 0.42 -17.84
CA LYS A 108 -2.01 0.42 -19.31
C LYS A 108 -3.29 -0.16 -19.88
N SER A 109 -3.84 -1.24 -19.31
CA SER A 109 -5.09 -1.83 -19.77
C SER A 109 -6.29 -0.90 -19.56
N VAL A 110 -6.35 -0.19 -18.43
CA VAL A 110 -7.40 0.80 -18.14
C VAL A 110 -7.29 1.98 -19.11
N PHE A 111 -6.09 2.53 -19.29
CA PHE A 111 -5.90 3.66 -20.20
C PHE A 111 -6.08 3.27 -21.67
N SER A 112 -5.80 2.03 -22.05
CA SER A 112 -6.11 1.52 -23.39
C SER A 112 -7.61 1.51 -23.68
N PHE A 113 -8.45 1.40 -22.65
CA PHE A 113 -9.89 1.54 -22.80
C PHE A 113 -10.34 3.01 -22.88
N LEU A 114 -9.70 3.90 -22.12
CA LEU A 114 -10.05 5.33 -22.08
C LEU A 114 -9.56 6.10 -23.32
N ALA A 115 -8.35 5.79 -23.79
CA ALA A 115 -7.66 6.45 -24.89
C ALA A 115 -6.99 5.38 -25.78
N PRO A 116 -7.76 4.69 -26.65
CA PRO A 116 -7.27 3.55 -27.42
C PRO A 116 -6.16 3.91 -28.43
N ASN A 117 -6.16 5.14 -28.94
CA ASN A 117 -5.18 5.61 -29.92
C ASN A 117 -3.97 6.30 -29.27
N ASP A 118 -4.13 6.78 -28.04
CA ASP A 118 -3.21 7.71 -27.37
C ASP A 118 -2.87 7.24 -25.95
N THR A 119 -2.84 5.92 -25.73
CA THR A 119 -2.66 5.35 -24.39
C THR A 119 -1.32 5.77 -23.77
N ASP A 120 -0.23 5.67 -24.52
CA ASP A 120 1.10 5.96 -24.00
C ASP A 120 1.32 7.47 -23.82
N THR A 121 0.77 8.31 -24.70
CA THR A 121 0.82 9.78 -24.58
C THR A 121 0.05 10.26 -23.35
N VAL A 122 -1.18 9.78 -23.14
CA VAL A 122 -1.97 10.13 -21.94
C VAL A 122 -1.30 9.67 -20.65
N ILE A 123 -0.72 8.46 -20.63
CA ILE A 123 0.02 7.97 -19.46
C ILE A 123 1.25 8.84 -19.20
N CYS A 124 2.01 9.20 -20.25
CA CYS A 124 3.15 10.09 -20.13
C CYS A 124 2.72 11.45 -19.60
N ASP A 125 1.71 12.07 -20.18
CA ASP A 125 1.21 13.39 -19.76
C ASP A 125 0.72 13.36 -18.30
N LEU A 126 0.03 12.29 -17.89
CA LEU A 126 -0.39 12.11 -16.49
C LEU A 126 0.80 12.00 -15.53
N PHE A 127 1.86 11.28 -15.90
CA PHE A 127 3.05 11.18 -15.03
C PHE A 127 3.88 12.45 -15.02
N HIS A 128 3.90 13.20 -16.12
CA HIS A 128 4.52 14.53 -16.15
C HIS A 128 3.70 15.54 -15.34
N SER A 129 2.37 15.49 -15.40
CA SER A 129 1.48 16.31 -14.56
C SER A 129 1.48 15.85 -13.10
N ALA A 130 1.76 14.59 -12.79
CA ALA A 130 1.91 14.14 -11.41
C ALA A 130 3.17 14.71 -10.73
N ASN A 131 4.17 15.13 -11.53
CA ASN A 131 5.30 15.92 -11.05
C ASN A 131 5.00 17.42 -11.01
N ASP A 132 3.81 17.85 -11.45
CA ASP A 132 3.30 19.18 -11.17
C ASP A 132 3.08 19.28 -9.65
N PRO A 133 3.68 20.26 -8.96
CA PRO A 133 3.48 20.44 -7.52
C PRO A 133 2.02 20.73 -7.13
N ALA A 134 1.10 20.91 -8.07
CA ALA A 134 -0.33 20.91 -7.78
C ALA A 134 -0.88 19.51 -7.41
N ASN A 135 -0.19 18.42 -7.76
CA ASN A 135 -0.61 17.04 -7.52
C ASN A 135 0.06 16.35 -6.33
N CYS A 136 1.00 17.01 -5.64
CA CYS A 136 1.38 16.55 -4.31
C CYS A 136 0.27 16.93 -3.33
N VAL A 137 -0.28 15.94 -2.63
CA VAL A 137 -1.13 16.19 -1.46
C VAL A 137 -0.24 16.94 -0.47
N LEU A 138 -0.40 18.26 -0.42
CA LEU A 138 0.30 19.12 0.52
C LEU A 138 -0.27 18.84 1.91
N ASP A 139 0.61 18.69 2.88
CA ASP A 139 0.22 18.60 4.29
C ASP A 139 -0.53 19.87 4.69
N ASP A 140 -1.65 19.75 5.41
CA ASP A 140 -2.46 20.90 5.88
C ASP A 140 -1.60 21.90 6.66
N LYS A 141 -0.62 21.40 7.42
CA LYS A 141 0.33 22.24 8.15
C LYS A 141 1.24 23.03 7.21
N PHE A 142 1.64 22.44 6.09
CA PHE A 142 2.44 23.12 5.08
C PHE A 142 1.63 24.20 4.36
N ILE A 143 0.37 23.92 4.02
CA ILE A 143 -0.55 24.88 3.42
C ILE A 143 -0.69 26.11 4.34
N SER A 144 -0.98 25.89 5.63
CA SER A 144 -1.12 26.98 6.60
C SER A 144 0.14 27.85 6.75
N ILE A 145 1.33 27.23 6.72
CA ILE A 145 2.60 27.98 6.72
C ILE A 145 2.73 28.81 5.44
N MET A 146 2.41 28.23 4.28
CA MET A 146 2.52 28.92 2.99
C MET A 146 1.51 30.06 2.83
N GLU A 147 0.31 29.91 3.37
CA GLU A 147 -0.68 31.00 3.44
C GLU A 147 -0.15 32.16 4.28
N GLY A 148 0.44 31.90 5.45
CA GLY A 148 1.04 32.95 6.27
C GLY A 148 2.23 33.64 5.59
N VAL A 149 3.03 32.89 4.82
CA VAL A 149 4.11 33.45 3.99
C VAL A 149 3.55 34.34 2.87
N ALA A 150 2.49 33.88 2.19
CA ALA A 150 1.84 34.65 1.13
C ALA A 150 1.20 35.93 1.67
N GLU A 151 0.56 35.87 2.85
CA GLU A 151 0.02 37.03 3.55
C GLU A 151 1.13 38.02 3.92
N ALA A 152 2.24 37.55 4.50
CA ALA A 152 3.39 38.40 4.81
C ALA A 152 4.00 39.06 3.56
N TYR A 153 4.05 38.33 2.44
CA TYR A 153 4.51 38.86 1.15
C TYR A 153 3.57 39.95 0.61
N ASN A 154 2.26 39.72 0.65
CA ASN A 154 1.25 40.65 0.14
C ASN A 154 1.18 41.93 1.00
N ASN A 155 1.30 41.79 2.32
CA ASN A 155 1.27 42.89 3.27
C ASN A 155 2.59 43.66 3.37
N ALA A 156 3.68 43.17 2.78
CA ALA A 156 4.94 43.89 2.75
C ALA A 156 4.84 45.11 1.79
N GLU A 157 4.96 46.31 2.35
CA GLU A 157 4.91 47.58 1.62
C GLU A 157 6.17 47.80 0.75
N ASN A 158 7.32 47.31 1.20
CA ASN A 158 8.61 47.53 0.55
C ASN A 158 9.05 46.32 -0.27
N TRP A 159 9.52 46.57 -1.50
CA TRP A 159 10.05 45.54 -2.39
C TRP A 159 11.24 44.77 -1.80
N THR A 160 12.07 45.44 -1.00
CA THR A 160 13.19 44.81 -0.30
C THR A 160 12.72 43.69 0.63
N ILE A 161 11.65 43.93 1.39
CA ILE A 161 11.09 42.96 2.33
C ILE A 161 10.46 41.78 1.57
N ARG A 162 9.74 42.07 0.47
CA ARG A 162 9.21 41.03 -0.43
C ARG A 162 10.31 40.12 -0.96
N ARG A 163 11.43 40.69 -1.41
CA ARG A 163 12.60 39.93 -1.87
C ARG A 163 13.24 39.12 -0.76
N GLU A 164 13.29 39.65 0.45
CA GLU A 164 13.86 38.96 1.60
C GLU A 164 13.02 37.72 1.95
N ILE A 165 11.69 37.87 2.03
CA ILE A 165 10.76 36.74 2.22
C ILE A 165 10.96 35.68 1.14
N LEU A 166 10.97 36.07 -0.15
CA LEU A 166 11.20 35.13 -1.24
C LEU A 166 12.57 34.46 -1.16
N SER A 167 13.62 35.18 -0.74
CA SER A 167 14.97 34.62 -0.63
C SER A 167 15.07 33.52 0.42
N VAL A 168 14.31 33.63 1.51
CA VAL A 168 14.24 32.58 2.54
C VAL A 168 13.49 31.36 2.00
N VAL A 169 12.33 31.59 1.36
CA VAL A 169 11.40 30.52 0.95
C VAL A 169 11.89 29.77 -0.29
N ALA A 170 12.48 30.47 -1.27
CA ALA A 170 12.96 29.88 -2.53
C ALA A 170 14.10 28.87 -2.32
N THR A 171 14.81 28.91 -1.18
CA THR A 171 15.82 27.88 -0.85
C THR A 171 15.20 26.55 -0.41
N LYS A 172 13.91 26.54 -0.07
CA LYS A 172 13.21 25.39 0.53
C LYS A 172 12.12 24.80 -0.36
N ILE A 173 11.64 25.58 -1.33
CA ILE A 173 10.44 25.25 -2.10
C ILE A 173 10.73 25.45 -3.59
N ASN A 174 10.19 24.56 -4.43
CA ASN A 174 10.27 24.70 -5.89
C ASN A 174 9.49 25.94 -6.35
N TYR A 175 10.00 26.63 -7.37
CA TYR A 175 9.40 27.83 -7.95
C TYR A 175 7.93 27.63 -8.36
N GLN A 176 7.62 26.50 -9.01
CA GLN A 176 6.26 26.16 -9.43
C GLN A 176 5.26 26.09 -8.25
N LEU A 177 5.70 25.52 -7.12
CA LEU A 177 4.89 25.44 -5.90
C LEU A 177 4.81 26.80 -5.20
N LEU A 178 5.86 27.61 -5.27
CA LEU A 178 5.83 28.97 -4.72
C LEU A 178 4.84 29.87 -5.50
N GLN A 179 4.79 29.71 -6.82
CA GLN A 179 3.93 30.46 -7.73
C GLN A 179 2.43 30.18 -7.48
N SER A 180 2.08 29.01 -6.96
CA SER A 180 0.68 28.70 -6.63
C SER A 180 0.16 29.47 -5.42
N PHE A 181 1.04 29.93 -4.51
CA PHE A 181 0.67 30.72 -3.33
C PHE A 181 0.92 32.21 -3.49
N ILE A 182 1.94 32.59 -4.24
CA ILE A 182 2.30 34.00 -4.49
C ILE A 182 2.30 34.23 -6.01
N PRO A 183 1.17 34.68 -6.60
CA PRO A 183 1.13 35.02 -8.01
C PRO A 183 1.90 36.33 -8.24
N GLY A 184 3.04 36.24 -8.93
CA GLY A 184 3.91 37.37 -9.24
C GLY A 184 4.97 37.02 -10.28
#